data_AF-A0A6H0XT51-F1
#
_entry.id   AF-A0A6H0XT51-F1
#
_cell.length_a   1.000
_cell.length_b   1.000
_cell.length_c   1.000
_cell.angle_alpha   90.00
_cell.angle_beta   90.00
_cell.angle_gamma   90.00
#
_symmetry.space_group_name_H-M   'P 1'
#
loop_
_entity.id
_entity.type
_entity.pdbx_description
1 polymer ?
#
loop_
_entity_poly.entity_id
_entity_poly.type
_entity_poly.pdbx_seq_one_letter_code
_entity_poly.pdbx_strand_id
1 'polypeptide(L)'
;MPLDTYGRPILVRQIRDKTTRAQSQRTTRSGTPKRDIRSVSFNAHPLPRAEPMSPGHRSASPGRSAIRAPSPEHIAAPPVDITPELAQYSEEAICQQLHSLRARIVSFSGLFVLPVVHRTRPLDALLSSAANRVTVAFASALLLGGPDGKESWERFFDDTPSVQALVVGLVTRALKQLVFDVLHFGATETEQKRLDAFENESAKLHGFVRQRRTKRLLEDLARNSNVEASNAARQAQEDIVSSRLFKLVSPLFELSLKSASPGNKAAKLLPALRVVVKEAVLCAHGMRRADVAFEWTNAFKEFEFNPKHEECFNLGEMLETSPYARNADGHAALKSGQEHRRQSIVVGVVSPGLVSYRLDVPLDDDVEMTDTADEGALGGTTVLKAADEHAEPMARLAEFSAQGFHYRVIMKSVVLLRWGEQSLRAQLLGRPEEYKKALERGEEQKDVLGLWDLFVERHSGKT
;
A
#
# COMPACT_ATOMS: atom_id res chain seq x y z
N MET A 1 10.21 19.55 5.89
CA MET A 1 10.71 18.33 6.55
C MET A 1 11.88 17.82 5.75
N PRO A 2 13.04 17.51 6.37
CA PRO A 2 14.10 16.83 5.66
C PRO A 2 13.57 15.46 5.21
N LEU A 3 13.79 15.15 3.94
CA LEU A 3 13.51 13.83 3.37
C LEU A 3 14.83 13.08 3.31
N ASP A 4 14.82 11.76 3.50
CA ASP A 4 15.99 10.95 3.21
C ASP A 4 16.26 10.87 1.69
N THR A 5 17.35 10.21 1.32
CA THR A 5 17.75 9.95 -0.08
C THR A 5 16.68 9.19 -0.89
N TYR A 6 15.62 8.70 -0.25
CA TYR A 6 14.50 7.99 -0.88
C TYR A 6 13.16 8.74 -0.75
N GLY A 7 13.19 10.02 -0.37
CA GLY A 7 11.99 10.86 -0.31
C GLY A 7 11.07 10.55 0.88
N ARG A 8 11.54 9.83 1.90
CA ARG A 8 10.76 9.55 3.12
C ARG A 8 10.90 10.72 4.10
N PRO A 9 9.83 11.17 4.76
CA PRO A 9 9.93 12.13 5.85
C PRO A 9 10.85 11.60 6.95
N ILE A 10 11.99 12.27 7.18
CA ILE A 10 12.80 12.02 8.37
C ILE A 10 12.04 12.62 9.53
N LEU A 11 11.38 11.77 10.31
CA LEU A 11 11.06 12.10 11.69
C LEU A 11 12.40 12.31 12.41
N VAL A 12 12.73 13.56 12.72
CA VAL A 12 13.90 13.90 13.53
C VAL A 12 13.65 13.37 14.95
N ARG A 13 13.88 12.07 15.16
CA ARG A 13 14.21 11.55 16.49
C ARG A 13 15.68 11.93 16.71
N GLN A 14 15.91 12.91 17.58
CA GLN A 14 17.26 13.24 18.04
C GLN A 14 17.85 12.01 18.74
N ILE A 15 18.68 11.25 18.02
CA ILE A 15 19.55 10.25 18.62
C ILE A 15 20.94 10.90 18.65
N ARG A 16 21.41 11.17 19.87
CA ARG A 16 22.76 11.66 20.16
C ARG A 16 23.78 10.65 19.66
N ASP A 17 24.69 11.11 18.82
CA ASP A 17 25.89 10.39 18.39
C ASP A 17 26.74 9.95 19.58
N LYS A 18 27.05 8.66 19.63
CA LYS A 18 28.30 8.12 20.15
C LYS A 18 28.78 7.02 19.21
N THR A 19 29.55 7.39 18.19
CA THR A 19 30.30 6.42 17.40
C THR A 19 31.78 6.65 17.60
N THR A 20 32.38 5.77 18.39
CA THR A 20 33.83 5.61 18.48
C THR A 20 34.31 4.78 17.29
N ARG A 21 35.33 5.33 16.64
CA ARG A 21 36.11 4.84 15.49
C ARG A 21 36.75 3.47 15.73
N ALA A 22 36.78 2.61 14.72
CA ALA A 22 37.97 1.79 14.38
C ALA A 22 37.90 1.26 12.92
N GLN A 23 38.94 1.61 12.15
CA GLN A 23 39.26 1.11 10.81
C GLN A 23 40.10 -0.18 10.92
N SER A 24 40.00 -1.10 9.93
CA SER A 24 41.18 -1.74 9.28
C SER A 24 40.74 -2.58 8.06
N GLN A 25 41.13 -2.19 6.83
CA GLN A 25 42.15 -2.84 5.96
C GLN A 25 41.84 -4.32 5.59
N ARG A 26 41.36 -4.63 4.37
CA ARG A 26 42.08 -4.81 3.08
C ARG A 26 43.09 -5.97 3.10
N THR A 27 42.84 -7.03 2.32
CA THR A 27 43.85 -7.70 1.45
C THR A 27 43.23 -8.75 0.52
N THR A 28 43.92 -8.91 -0.60
CA THR A 28 43.65 -9.60 -1.88
C THR A 28 44.08 -11.07 -1.92
N ARG A 29 43.46 -11.89 -2.79
CA ARG A 29 44.09 -12.90 -3.72
C ARG A 29 42.99 -13.82 -4.29
N SER A 30 42.69 -13.80 -5.59
CA SER A 30 43.35 -14.47 -6.74
C SER A 30 43.35 -16.00 -6.68
N GLY A 31 42.64 -16.65 -7.61
CA GLY A 31 42.78 -18.09 -7.86
C GLY A 31 41.69 -18.68 -8.77
N THR A 32 41.83 -18.52 -10.08
CA THR A 32 41.24 -19.44 -11.08
C THR A 32 42.12 -20.69 -11.19
N PRO A 33 41.54 -21.88 -11.46
CA PRO A 33 41.56 -22.36 -12.84
C PRO A 33 40.33 -23.17 -13.32
N LYS A 34 40.26 -23.21 -14.66
CA LYS A 34 39.43 -23.97 -15.61
C LYS A 34 39.20 -25.46 -15.26
N ARG A 35 38.01 -26.00 -15.58
CA ARG A 35 37.78 -26.94 -16.71
C ARG A 35 36.34 -27.49 -16.81
N ASP A 36 35.87 -27.52 -18.06
CA ASP A 36 35.13 -28.55 -18.80
C ASP A 36 33.74 -29.08 -18.37
N ILE A 37 32.75 -28.64 -19.16
CA ILE A 37 31.76 -29.42 -19.93
C ILE A 37 31.20 -30.68 -19.25
N ARG A 38 29.94 -30.59 -18.79
CA ARG A 38 28.93 -31.65 -18.97
C ARG A 38 27.55 -31.06 -19.25
N SER A 39 27.01 -31.48 -20.39
CA SER A 39 25.62 -31.41 -20.79
C SER A 39 24.72 -32.13 -19.78
N VAL A 40 23.62 -31.49 -19.35
CA VAL A 40 22.49 -32.19 -18.73
C VAL A 40 21.18 -31.57 -19.20
N SER A 41 20.27 -32.47 -19.54
CA SER A 41 18.96 -32.35 -20.15
C SER A 41 17.94 -31.48 -19.41
N PHE A 42 17.06 -30.87 -20.19
CA PHE A 42 15.74 -30.40 -19.77
C PHE A 42 14.94 -31.56 -19.16
N ASN A 43 14.65 -31.51 -17.86
CA ASN A 43 13.58 -32.28 -17.25
C ASN A 43 12.37 -31.36 -17.09
N ALA A 44 11.43 -31.46 -18.02
CA ALA A 44 10.09 -30.96 -17.86
C ALA A 44 9.34 -31.89 -16.89
N HIS A 45 8.95 -31.36 -15.73
CA HIS A 45 7.99 -32.04 -14.87
C HIS A 45 6.56 -31.73 -15.35
N PRO A 46 5.72 -32.75 -15.57
CA PRO A 46 4.34 -32.58 -16.02
C PRO A 46 3.43 -32.13 -14.88
N LEU A 47 2.53 -31.19 -15.17
CA LEU A 47 1.44 -30.79 -14.28
C LEU A 47 0.42 -31.94 -14.12
N PRO A 48 -0.20 -32.06 -12.93
CA PRO A 48 -1.17 -33.12 -12.66
C PRO A 48 -2.46 -32.94 -13.47
N ARG A 49 -2.88 -34.08 -14.02
CA ARG A 49 -4.07 -34.33 -14.83
C ARG A 49 -5.33 -34.13 -13.98
N ALA A 50 -6.16 -33.15 -14.32
CA ALA A 50 -7.51 -33.03 -13.76
C ALA A 50 -8.46 -33.94 -14.54
N GLU A 51 -9.20 -34.79 -13.83
CA GLU A 51 -10.25 -35.63 -14.41
C GLU A 51 -11.53 -34.83 -14.74
N PRO A 52 -12.29 -35.24 -15.76
CA PRO A 52 -13.39 -34.46 -16.31
C PRO A 52 -14.69 -34.67 -15.51
N MET A 53 -15.34 -33.57 -15.12
CA MET A 53 -16.76 -33.60 -14.74
C MET A 53 -17.64 -33.48 -15.99
N SER A 54 -18.62 -34.38 -16.10
CA SER A 54 -19.60 -34.44 -17.18
C SER A 54 -20.67 -33.32 -17.08
N PRO A 55 -21.32 -32.96 -18.20
CA PRO A 55 -22.09 -31.73 -18.33
C PRO A 55 -23.58 -31.91 -17.98
N GLY A 56 -24.12 -30.99 -17.19
CA GLY A 56 -25.54 -30.89 -16.86
C GLY A 56 -26.11 -29.50 -17.16
N HIS A 57 -26.66 -29.36 -18.35
CA HIS A 57 -27.85 -28.58 -18.75
C HIS A 57 -28.22 -27.20 -18.15
N ARG A 58 -28.53 -26.30 -19.12
CA ARG A 58 -29.61 -25.28 -19.19
C ARG A 58 -29.28 -23.82 -18.79
N SER A 59 -29.05 -23.04 -19.86
CA SER A 59 -29.77 -21.82 -20.26
C SER A 59 -30.51 -21.03 -19.17
N ALA A 60 -30.00 -19.83 -18.87
CA ALA A 60 -30.81 -18.64 -18.62
C ALA A 60 -29.95 -17.38 -18.85
N SER A 61 -30.38 -16.50 -19.75
CA SER A 61 -29.85 -15.15 -19.88
C SER A 61 -30.24 -14.29 -18.68
N PRO A 62 -29.38 -13.34 -18.27
CA PRO A 62 -29.89 -12.07 -17.75
C PRO A 62 -29.20 -10.91 -18.50
N GLY A 63 -29.92 -9.94 -19.04
CA GLY A 63 -30.77 -9.03 -18.27
C GLY A 63 -29.93 -7.81 -17.89
N ARG A 64 -29.95 -6.78 -18.73
CA ARG A 64 -29.32 -5.48 -18.49
C ARG A 64 -29.93 -4.87 -17.21
N SER A 65 -29.16 -4.79 -16.13
CA SER A 65 -29.51 -3.98 -14.96
C SER A 65 -28.78 -2.63 -15.03
N ALA A 66 -29.55 -1.58 -15.29
CA ALA A 66 -29.12 -0.20 -15.14
C ALA A 66 -29.08 0.15 -13.65
N ILE A 67 -27.91 0.57 -13.15
CA ILE A 67 -27.75 1.08 -11.79
C ILE A 67 -28.36 2.48 -11.73
N ARG A 68 -29.48 2.60 -11.01
CA ARG A 68 -30.17 3.86 -10.69
C ARG A 68 -29.47 4.51 -9.50
N ALA A 69 -29.05 5.77 -9.66
CA ALA A 69 -28.48 6.58 -8.58
C ALA A 69 -29.53 6.90 -7.48
N PRO A 70 -29.16 6.88 -6.19
CA PRO A 70 -30.06 7.30 -5.11
C PRO A 70 -30.12 8.83 -4.99
N SER A 71 -31.32 9.35 -4.75
CA SER A 71 -31.60 10.77 -4.48
C SER A 71 -31.04 11.24 -3.13
N PRO A 72 -30.74 12.54 -2.96
CA PRO A 72 -30.07 13.06 -1.77
C PRO A 72 -31.07 13.73 -0.81
N GLU A 73 -31.63 12.99 0.14
CA GLU A 73 -32.34 13.62 1.26
C GLU A 73 -32.02 12.94 2.59
N HIS A 74 -31.64 13.79 3.55
CA HIS A 74 -31.55 13.59 5.00
C HIS A 74 -30.61 12.51 5.59
N ILE A 75 -29.43 12.95 6.04
CA ILE A 75 -28.75 12.35 7.20
C ILE A 75 -28.22 13.46 8.10
N ALA A 76 -29.02 13.86 9.09
CA ALA A 76 -28.49 14.40 10.34
C ALA A 76 -28.16 13.20 11.23
N ALA A 77 -26.90 13.00 11.57
CA ALA A 77 -26.47 11.91 12.44
C ALA A 77 -26.80 12.25 13.91
N PRO A 78 -27.35 11.32 14.70
CA PRO A 78 -27.52 11.52 16.13
C PRO A 78 -26.16 11.44 16.86
N PRO A 79 -26.06 12.04 18.06
CA PRO A 79 -24.84 11.96 18.87
C PRO A 79 -24.65 10.53 19.39
N VAL A 80 -23.47 9.96 19.17
CA VAL A 80 -23.11 8.62 19.63
C VAL A 80 -22.65 8.72 21.08
N ASP A 81 -23.44 8.11 21.97
CA ASP A 81 -23.13 7.89 23.37
C ASP A 81 -22.15 6.70 23.48
N ILE A 82 -21.10 6.82 24.30
CA ILE A 82 -19.98 5.88 24.35
C ILE A 82 -19.90 5.25 25.74
N THR A 83 -20.43 4.03 25.94
CA THR A 83 -19.99 3.01 26.93
C THR A 83 -20.61 1.63 26.58
N PRO A 84 -20.11 0.48 27.11
CA PRO A 84 -18.96 -0.28 26.61
C PRO A 84 -19.35 -1.69 26.13
N GLU A 85 -19.06 -2.05 24.88
CA GLU A 85 -19.17 -3.44 24.43
C GLU A 85 -17.90 -3.83 23.67
N LEU A 86 -17.13 -4.75 24.26
CA LEU A 86 -15.94 -5.39 23.66
C LEU A 86 -16.26 -6.07 22.31
N ALA A 87 -17.54 -6.22 21.95
CA ALA A 87 -18.01 -6.64 20.63
C ALA A 87 -17.79 -5.61 19.50
N GLN A 88 -17.50 -4.33 19.81
CA GLN A 88 -17.33 -3.27 18.79
C GLN A 88 -16.02 -3.35 17.98
N TYR A 89 -15.04 -4.15 18.42
CA TYR A 89 -13.70 -4.19 17.82
C TYR A 89 -13.35 -5.56 17.22
N SER A 90 -14.34 -6.26 16.67
CA SER A 90 -14.11 -7.49 15.92
C SER A 90 -13.36 -7.22 14.61
N GLU A 91 -12.66 -8.23 14.10
CA GLU A 91 -12.01 -8.16 12.79
C GLU A 91 -13.02 -7.88 11.66
N GLU A 92 -14.24 -8.40 11.77
CA GLU A 92 -15.35 -8.10 10.86
C GLU A 92 -15.73 -6.63 10.86
N ALA A 93 -15.87 -6.02 12.04
CA ALA A 93 -16.21 -4.61 12.16
C ALA A 93 -15.11 -3.72 11.58
N ILE A 94 -13.85 -4.05 11.84
CA ILE A 94 -12.68 -3.34 11.29
C ILE A 94 -12.61 -3.50 9.77
N CYS A 95 -12.84 -4.71 9.26
CA CYS A 95 -12.93 -4.98 7.82
C CYS A 95 -14.00 -4.09 7.17
N GLN A 96 -15.22 -4.05 7.72
CA GLN A 96 -16.31 -3.21 7.22
C GLN A 96 -15.96 -1.71 7.26
N GLN A 97 -15.37 -1.23 8.35
CA GLN A 97 -14.94 0.17 8.48
C GLN A 97 -13.86 0.54 7.46
N LEU A 98 -12.89 -0.34 7.20
CA LEU A 98 -11.86 -0.12 6.17
C LEU A 98 -12.45 -0.10 4.76
N HIS A 99 -13.41 -0.98 4.46
CA HIS A 99 -14.13 -0.96 3.18
C HIS A 99 -14.94 0.34 3.02
N SER A 100 -15.61 0.80 4.07
CA SER A 100 -16.32 2.08 4.07
C SER A 100 -15.35 3.25 3.85
N LEU A 101 -14.23 3.30 4.58
CA LEU A 101 -13.19 4.30 4.42
C LEU A 101 -12.65 4.33 2.99
N ARG A 102 -12.32 3.16 2.43
CA ARG A 102 -11.87 3.03 1.03
C ARG A 102 -12.91 3.59 0.07
N ALA A 103 -14.17 3.21 0.23
CA ALA A 103 -15.26 3.71 -0.61
C ALA A 103 -15.39 5.24 -0.53
N ARG A 104 -15.20 5.85 0.65
CA ARG A 104 -15.18 7.31 0.79
C ARG A 104 -13.99 7.95 0.12
N ILE A 105 -12.80 7.36 0.21
CA ILE A 105 -11.60 7.88 -0.48
C ILE A 105 -11.80 7.81 -2.01
N VAL A 106 -12.39 6.72 -2.52
CA VAL A 106 -12.75 6.59 -3.95
C VAL A 106 -13.81 7.62 -4.34
N SER A 107 -14.85 7.82 -3.53
CA SER A 107 -15.84 8.86 -3.78
C SER A 107 -15.23 10.27 -3.77
N PHE A 108 -14.26 10.51 -2.89
CA PHE A 108 -13.51 11.77 -2.81
C PHE A 108 -12.65 12.00 -4.06
N SER A 109 -12.00 10.96 -4.60
CA SER A 109 -11.20 11.11 -5.82
C SER A 109 -12.05 11.50 -7.03
N GLY A 110 -13.35 11.20 -7.04
CA GLY A 110 -14.30 11.69 -8.05
C GLY A 110 -14.39 13.22 -8.19
N LEU A 111 -13.84 14.00 -7.23
CA LEU A 111 -13.70 15.46 -7.36
C LEU A 111 -12.59 15.90 -8.34
N PHE A 112 -11.69 14.98 -8.71
CA PHE A 112 -10.55 15.21 -9.57
C PHE A 112 -10.89 14.71 -10.97
N VAL A 113 -11.40 15.63 -11.80
CA VAL A 113 -11.81 15.37 -13.18
C VAL A 113 -11.06 16.33 -14.08
N LEU A 114 -10.26 15.78 -14.98
CA LEU A 114 -9.45 16.59 -15.89
C LEU A 114 -10.33 17.22 -16.98
N PRO A 115 -10.03 18.45 -17.43
CA PRO A 115 -10.66 19.03 -18.61
C PRO A 115 -10.39 18.19 -19.87
N VAL A 116 -11.36 18.16 -20.78
CA VAL A 116 -11.20 17.56 -22.12
C VAL A 116 -10.12 18.29 -22.95
N VAL A 117 -9.90 19.58 -22.68
CA VAL A 117 -8.88 20.40 -23.37
C VAL A 117 -7.98 21.08 -22.36
N HIS A 118 -6.71 20.67 -22.33
CA HIS A 118 -5.70 21.27 -21.48
C HIS A 118 -5.06 22.48 -22.16
N ARG A 119 -5.12 23.67 -21.52
CA ARG A 119 -4.34 24.85 -21.95
C ARG A 119 -2.83 24.68 -21.72
N THR A 120 -2.45 23.78 -20.81
CA THR A 120 -1.07 23.45 -20.42
C THR A 120 -1.00 21.96 -20.13
N ARG A 121 0.04 21.26 -20.58
CA ARG A 121 0.24 19.83 -20.25
C ARG A 121 0.18 19.62 -18.72
N PRO A 122 -0.69 18.74 -18.21
CA PRO A 122 -0.86 18.50 -16.77
C PRO A 122 0.44 18.16 -16.04
N LEU A 123 1.27 17.30 -16.62
CA LEU A 123 2.57 16.92 -16.07
C LEU A 123 3.49 18.14 -15.89
N ASP A 124 3.62 18.99 -16.92
CA ASP A 124 4.48 20.18 -16.83
C ASP A 124 3.98 21.15 -15.76
N ALA A 125 2.66 21.31 -15.61
CA ALA A 125 2.08 22.14 -14.56
C ALA A 125 2.42 21.57 -13.17
N LEU A 126 2.29 20.26 -12.97
CA LEU A 126 2.66 19.60 -11.71
C LEU A 126 4.15 19.78 -11.38
N LEU A 127 5.03 19.61 -12.36
CA LEU A 127 6.48 19.72 -12.17
C LEU A 127 6.98 21.17 -12.04
N SER A 128 6.22 22.16 -12.53
CA SER A 128 6.66 23.57 -12.60
C SER A 128 6.94 24.21 -11.24
N SER A 129 6.27 23.79 -10.18
CA SER A 129 6.34 24.43 -8.87
C SER A 129 7.12 23.60 -7.86
N ALA A 130 8.13 24.21 -7.22
CA ALA A 130 8.85 23.60 -6.12
C ALA A 130 7.93 23.27 -4.91
N ALA A 131 6.79 23.96 -4.79
CA ALA A 131 5.80 23.67 -3.76
C ALA A 131 5.17 22.28 -3.90
N ASN A 132 5.18 21.71 -5.11
CA ASN A 132 4.61 20.39 -5.40
C ASN A 132 5.54 19.23 -5.04
N ARG A 133 6.74 19.52 -4.49
CA ARG A 133 7.77 18.53 -4.13
C ARG A 133 7.20 17.35 -3.33
N VAL A 134 6.38 17.60 -2.33
CA VAL A 134 5.83 16.55 -1.47
C VAL A 134 4.86 15.65 -2.24
N THR A 135 3.98 16.24 -3.05
CA THR A 135 3.05 15.50 -3.91
C THR A 135 3.79 14.63 -4.91
N VAL A 136 4.82 15.17 -5.56
CA VAL A 136 5.65 14.43 -6.52
C VAL A 136 6.43 13.30 -5.84
N ALA A 137 7.00 13.53 -4.66
CA ALA A 137 7.71 12.49 -3.91
C ALA A 137 6.77 11.33 -3.54
N PHE A 138 5.57 11.63 -3.03
CA PHE A 138 4.58 10.59 -2.71
C PHE A 138 4.10 9.86 -3.97
N ALA A 139 3.78 10.57 -5.05
CA ALA A 139 3.37 9.97 -6.31
C ALA A 139 4.45 9.02 -6.86
N SER A 140 5.72 9.43 -6.79
CA SER A 140 6.86 8.61 -7.21
C SER A 140 7.04 7.36 -6.36
N ALA A 141 6.74 7.44 -5.06
CA ALA A 141 6.77 6.26 -4.19
C ALA A 141 5.63 5.27 -4.54
N LEU A 142 4.48 5.77 -4.97
CA LEU A 142 3.28 4.97 -5.26
C LEU A 142 3.21 4.41 -6.67
N LEU A 143 3.79 5.10 -7.65
CA LEU A 143 3.67 4.78 -9.07
C LEU A 143 5.02 4.39 -9.67
N LEU A 144 4.94 3.60 -10.74
CA LEU A 144 6.03 3.24 -11.61
C LEU A 144 5.83 3.97 -12.93
N GLY A 145 6.90 4.53 -13.50
CA GLY A 145 6.85 5.08 -14.84
C GLY A 145 6.56 4.01 -15.90
N GLY A 146 6.32 4.45 -17.13
CA GLY A 146 6.22 3.55 -18.27
C GLY A 146 7.55 3.33 -18.97
N PRO A 147 7.60 2.32 -19.87
CA PRO A 147 8.76 2.07 -20.71
C PRO A 147 9.10 3.27 -21.63
N ASP A 148 8.12 4.16 -21.87
CA ASP A 148 8.27 5.32 -22.75
C ASP A 148 8.65 6.61 -21.96
N GLY A 149 9.23 6.46 -20.77
CA GLY A 149 9.75 7.55 -19.95
C GLY A 149 8.75 8.68 -19.69
N LYS A 150 9.09 9.91 -20.08
CA LYS A 150 8.25 11.10 -19.89
C LYS A 150 6.88 10.97 -20.55
N GLU A 151 6.78 10.40 -21.74
CA GLU A 151 5.50 10.26 -22.46
C GLU A 151 4.50 9.36 -21.72
N SER A 152 5.01 8.39 -20.96
CA SER A 152 4.16 7.56 -20.11
C SER A 152 3.56 8.36 -18.95
N TRP A 153 4.33 9.28 -18.38
CA TRP A 153 3.81 10.20 -17.36
C TRP A 153 2.84 11.22 -17.93
N GLU A 154 3.08 11.71 -19.14
CA GLU A 154 2.14 12.61 -19.83
C GLU A 154 0.78 11.91 -20.00
N ARG A 155 0.76 10.71 -20.57
CA ARG A 155 -0.46 9.89 -20.69
C ARG A 155 -1.13 9.63 -19.34
N PHE A 156 -0.36 9.33 -18.30
CA PHE A 156 -0.90 9.10 -16.96
C PHE A 156 -1.64 10.31 -16.41
N PHE A 157 -1.06 11.51 -16.53
CA PHE A 157 -1.65 12.75 -16.01
C PHE A 157 -2.69 13.38 -16.95
N ASP A 158 -2.84 12.85 -18.16
CA ASP A 158 -3.93 13.17 -19.09
C ASP A 158 -5.16 12.25 -18.89
N ASP A 159 -5.02 11.17 -18.14
CA ASP A 159 -6.09 10.20 -17.88
C ASP A 159 -6.76 10.43 -16.51
N THR A 160 -8.07 10.71 -16.53
CA THR A 160 -8.84 10.99 -15.30
C THR A 160 -8.85 9.79 -14.33
N PRO A 161 -9.22 8.56 -14.76
CA PRO A 161 -9.08 7.36 -13.92
C PRO A 161 -7.70 7.21 -13.26
N SER A 162 -6.61 7.41 -14.00
CA SER A 162 -5.25 7.35 -13.48
C SER A 162 -4.97 8.39 -12.40
N VAL A 163 -5.37 9.65 -12.62
CA VAL A 163 -5.25 10.71 -11.62
C VAL A 163 -6.10 10.40 -10.37
N GLN A 164 -7.30 9.87 -10.55
CA GLN A 164 -8.16 9.45 -9.43
C GLN A 164 -7.53 8.31 -8.63
N ALA A 165 -6.94 7.31 -9.30
CA ALA A 165 -6.20 6.23 -8.66
C ALA A 165 -5.01 6.78 -7.84
N LEU A 166 -4.26 7.75 -8.39
CA LEU A 166 -3.19 8.42 -7.68
C LEU A 166 -3.70 9.16 -6.45
N VAL A 167 -4.82 9.89 -6.54
CA VAL A 167 -5.42 10.58 -5.38
C VAL A 167 -5.78 9.58 -4.27
N VAL A 168 -6.40 8.45 -4.63
CA VAL A 168 -6.71 7.38 -3.66
C VAL A 168 -5.41 6.87 -3.01
N GLY A 169 -4.36 6.64 -3.80
CA GLY A 169 -3.03 6.26 -3.32
C GLY A 169 -2.41 7.26 -2.36
N LEU A 170 -2.41 8.55 -2.72
CA LEU A 170 -1.86 9.63 -1.91
C LEU A 170 -2.57 9.74 -0.56
N VAL A 171 -3.90 9.76 -0.57
CA VAL A 171 -4.70 9.88 0.65
C VAL A 171 -4.51 8.65 1.52
N THR A 172 -4.60 7.44 0.95
CA THR A 172 -4.46 6.21 1.73
C THR A 172 -3.07 6.08 2.35
N ARG A 173 -2.01 6.37 1.59
CA ARG A 173 -0.63 6.34 2.11
C ARG A 173 -0.40 7.38 3.19
N ALA A 174 -0.94 8.59 3.02
CA ALA A 174 -0.82 9.64 4.03
C ALA A 174 -1.62 9.30 5.29
N LEU A 175 -2.83 8.75 5.18
CA LEU A 175 -3.60 8.27 6.33
C LEU A 175 -2.90 7.14 7.06
N LYS A 176 -2.29 6.20 6.34
CA LYS A 176 -1.46 5.16 6.95
C LYS A 176 -0.40 5.81 7.87
N GLN A 177 0.36 6.76 7.35
CA GLN A 177 1.45 7.40 8.10
C GLN A 177 0.99 8.36 9.21
N LEU A 178 -0.08 9.11 8.96
CA LEU A 178 -0.51 10.21 9.84
C LEU A 178 -1.58 9.81 10.86
N VAL A 179 -2.26 8.68 10.62
CA VAL A 179 -3.37 8.21 11.47
C VAL A 179 -3.08 6.79 11.96
N PHE A 180 -2.91 5.83 11.05
CA PHE A 180 -2.81 4.43 11.44
C PHE A 180 -1.47 4.06 12.10
N ASP A 181 -0.36 4.67 11.68
CA ASP A 181 0.96 4.43 12.25
C ASP A 181 1.16 5.18 13.60
N VAL A 182 0.20 6.01 14.03
CA VAL A 182 0.19 6.66 15.34
C VAL A 182 -0.38 5.71 16.39
N LEU A 183 0.27 5.62 17.56
CA LEU A 183 -0.16 4.73 18.64
C LEU A 183 -1.51 5.12 19.24
N HIS A 184 -1.68 6.42 19.53
CA HIS A 184 -2.92 7.00 20.01
C HIS A 184 -3.21 8.34 19.35
N PHE A 185 -4.09 8.32 18.34
CA PHE A 185 -4.51 9.55 17.67
C PHE A 185 -5.31 10.44 18.64
N GLY A 186 -5.00 11.74 18.67
CA GLY A 186 -5.64 12.70 19.57
C GLY A 186 -5.10 12.69 21.01
N ALA A 187 -4.00 12.00 21.29
CA ALA A 187 -3.36 12.03 22.59
C ALA A 187 -2.99 13.47 23.00
N THR A 188 -3.30 13.82 24.24
CA THR A 188 -2.78 15.01 24.91
C THR A 188 -1.26 14.90 25.10
N GLU A 189 -0.58 16.00 25.40
CA GLU A 189 0.87 15.99 25.59
C GLU A 189 1.32 15.05 26.73
N THR A 190 0.53 14.96 27.79
CA THR A 190 0.79 14.07 28.93
C THR A 190 0.60 12.61 28.55
N GLU A 191 -0.48 12.28 27.82
CA GLU A 191 -0.71 10.94 27.29
C GLU A 191 0.38 10.52 26.31
N GLN A 192 0.81 11.43 25.42
CA GLN A 192 1.88 11.17 24.45
C GLN A 192 3.20 10.84 25.16
N LYS A 193 3.58 11.58 26.20
CA LYS A 193 4.80 11.27 26.99
C LYS A 193 4.74 9.88 27.63
N ARG A 194 3.57 9.48 28.13
CA ARG A 194 3.35 8.15 28.71
C ARG A 194 3.44 7.05 27.65
N LEU A 195 2.87 7.30 26.46
CA LEU A 195 2.95 6.38 25.32
C LEU A 195 4.39 6.23 24.81
N ASP A 196 5.14 7.32 24.70
CA ASP A 196 6.55 7.30 24.28
C ASP A 196 7.43 6.53 25.28
N ALA A 197 7.21 6.72 26.58
CA ALA A 197 7.90 5.94 27.62
C ALA A 197 7.58 4.43 27.48
N PHE A 198 6.30 4.11 27.29
CA PHE A 198 5.86 2.73 27.08
C PHE A 198 6.47 2.09 25.81
N GLU A 199 6.53 2.80 24.69
CA GLU A 199 7.16 2.27 23.46
C GLU A 199 8.64 1.93 23.68
N ASN A 200 9.36 2.79 24.42
CA ASN A 200 10.77 2.56 24.72
C ASN A 200 10.98 1.36 25.66
N GLU A 201 10.13 1.21 26.69
CA GLU A 201 10.17 0.08 27.62
C GLU A 201 9.80 -1.23 26.93
N SER A 202 8.80 -1.19 26.06
CA SER A 202 8.25 -2.37 25.38
C SER A 202 8.99 -2.77 24.10
N ALA A 203 10.07 -2.07 23.75
CA ALA A 203 10.79 -2.28 22.50
C ALA A 203 11.36 -3.70 22.36
N LYS A 204 11.70 -4.34 23.49
CA LYS A 204 12.27 -5.71 23.54
C LYS A 204 11.23 -6.81 23.70
N LEU A 205 9.96 -6.47 23.90
CA LEU A 205 8.90 -7.45 24.12
C LEU A 205 8.46 -8.08 22.80
N HIS A 206 7.98 -9.31 22.88
CA HIS A 206 7.34 -9.98 21.76
C HIS A 206 6.17 -9.13 21.20
N GLY A 207 5.97 -9.14 19.87
CA GLY A 207 4.97 -8.29 19.19
C GLY A 207 3.54 -8.43 19.73
N PHE A 208 3.08 -9.66 20.01
CA PHE A 208 1.77 -9.91 20.62
C PHE A 208 1.66 -9.40 22.06
N VAL A 209 2.72 -9.53 22.86
CA VAL A 209 2.78 -9.01 24.24
C VAL A 209 2.69 -7.48 24.20
N ARG A 210 3.48 -6.85 23.31
CA ARG A 210 3.44 -5.40 23.08
C ARG A 210 2.05 -4.93 22.67
N GLN A 211 1.36 -5.63 21.77
CA GLN A 211 0.00 -5.29 21.36
C GLN A 211 -1.01 -5.40 22.53
N ARG A 212 -0.97 -6.48 23.31
CA ARG A 212 -1.85 -6.64 24.50
C ARG A 212 -1.60 -5.55 25.54
N ARG A 213 -0.33 -5.27 25.86
CA ARG A 213 0.04 -4.19 26.79
C ARG A 213 -0.36 -2.81 26.26
N THR A 214 -0.20 -2.57 24.96
CA THR A 214 -0.68 -1.34 24.28
C THR A 214 -2.18 -1.18 24.47
N LYS A 215 -2.96 -2.22 24.19
CA LYS A 215 -4.42 -2.19 24.39
C LYS A 215 -4.78 -1.81 25.82
N ARG A 216 -4.20 -2.49 26.82
CA ARG A 216 -4.45 -2.18 28.25
C ARG A 216 -4.12 -0.72 28.58
N LEU A 217 -2.98 -0.21 28.10
CA LEU A 217 -2.59 1.18 28.29
C LEU A 217 -3.61 2.15 27.66
N LEU A 218 -4.09 1.87 26.45
CA LEU A 218 -5.08 2.70 25.78
C LEU A 218 -6.46 2.67 26.46
N GLU A 219 -6.84 1.53 27.03
CA GLU A 219 -8.05 1.40 27.86
C GLU A 219 -7.91 2.18 29.17
N ASP A 220 -6.72 2.13 29.80
CA ASP A 220 -6.42 2.93 30.99
C ASP A 220 -6.45 4.43 30.71
N LEU A 221 -5.86 4.86 29.58
CA LEU A 221 -5.92 6.26 29.17
C LEU A 221 -7.37 6.68 28.92
N ALA A 222 -8.15 5.87 28.21
CA ALA A 222 -9.57 6.16 27.94
C ALA A 222 -10.42 6.26 29.22
N ARG A 223 -10.11 5.47 30.26
CA ARG A 223 -10.83 5.52 31.55
C ARG A 223 -10.48 6.75 32.40
N ASN A 224 -9.24 7.23 32.29
CA ASN A 224 -8.71 8.29 33.15
C ASN A 224 -8.61 9.64 32.44
N SER A 225 -9.00 9.72 31.17
CA SER A 225 -8.87 10.95 30.39
C SER A 225 -9.96 11.97 30.72
N ASN A 226 -9.60 13.24 30.62
CA ASN A 226 -10.59 14.30 30.56
C ASN A 226 -11.22 14.29 29.16
N VAL A 227 -12.47 13.82 29.06
CA VAL A 227 -13.20 13.64 27.81
C VAL A 227 -13.23 14.90 26.95
N GLU A 228 -13.41 16.08 27.55
CA GLU A 228 -13.45 17.35 26.82
C GLU A 228 -12.06 17.68 26.23
N ALA A 229 -11.01 17.55 27.04
CA ALA A 229 -9.64 17.80 26.60
C ALA A 229 -9.21 16.82 25.50
N SER A 230 -9.52 15.52 25.64
CA SER A 230 -9.22 14.51 24.62
C SER A 230 -10.00 14.75 23.32
N ASN A 231 -11.27 15.16 23.41
CA ASN A 231 -12.05 15.51 22.22
C ASN A 231 -11.49 16.74 21.50
N ALA A 232 -11.08 17.77 22.25
CA ALA A 232 -10.46 18.96 21.67
C ALA A 232 -9.11 18.63 21.01
N ALA A 233 -8.27 17.83 21.66
CA ALA A 233 -6.98 17.37 21.13
C ALA A 233 -7.16 16.54 19.84
N ARG A 234 -8.13 15.61 19.85
CA ARG A 234 -8.50 14.82 18.67
C ARG A 234 -8.95 15.71 17.51
N GLN A 235 -9.90 16.62 17.74
CA GLN A 235 -10.40 17.52 16.68
C GLN A 235 -9.27 18.39 16.11
N ALA A 236 -8.38 18.91 16.95
CA ALA A 236 -7.22 19.69 16.50
C ALA A 236 -6.28 18.85 15.61
N GLN A 237 -6.01 17.59 15.98
CA GLN A 237 -5.20 16.69 15.13
C GLN A 237 -5.92 16.31 13.83
N GLU A 238 -7.23 16.05 13.86
CA GLU A 238 -8.05 15.81 12.66
C GLU A 238 -7.93 16.98 11.67
N ASP A 239 -7.98 18.22 12.17
CA ASP A 239 -7.81 19.43 11.35
C ASP A 239 -6.40 19.58 10.77
N ILE A 240 -5.36 19.27 11.56
CA ILE A 240 -3.97 19.26 11.10
C ILE A 240 -3.79 18.24 9.97
N VAL A 241 -4.27 17.00 10.16
CA VAL A 241 -4.16 15.94 9.14
C VAL A 241 -4.95 16.31 7.89
N SER A 242 -6.18 16.80 8.04
CA SER A 242 -7.01 17.23 6.91
C SER A 242 -6.34 18.35 6.10
N SER A 243 -5.70 19.31 6.78
CA SER A 243 -4.93 20.39 6.14
C SER A 243 -3.69 19.87 5.40
N ARG A 244 -2.98 18.88 5.98
CA ARG A 244 -1.84 18.22 5.32
C ARG A 244 -2.27 17.44 4.08
N LEU A 245 -3.37 16.68 4.18
CA LEU A 245 -3.95 15.97 3.04
C LEU A 245 -4.39 16.94 1.95
N PHE A 246 -5.04 18.05 2.32
CA PHE A 246 -5.43 19.10 1.38
C PHE A 246 -4.20 19.59 0.60
N LYS A 247 -3.14 20.01 1.29
CA LYS A 247 -1.90 20.46 0.64
C LYS A 247 -1.27 19.39 -0.27
N LEU A 248 -1.37 18.12 0.12
CA LEU A 248 -0.83 17.00 -0.65
C LEU A 248 -1.57 16.79 -1.98
N VAL A 249 -2.90 16.92 -1.99
CA VAL A 249 -3.71 16.63 -3.19
C VAL A 249 -4.07 17.88 -4.01
N SER A 250 -3.97 19.08 -3.43
CA SER A 250 -4.29 20.34 -4.12
C SER A 250 -3.60 20.51 -5.48
N PRO A 251 -2.30 20.15 -5.65
CA PRO A 251 -1.67 20.27 -6.96
C PRO A 251 -2.36 19.47 -8.06
N LEU A 252 -2.93 18.30 -7.74
CA LEU A 252 -3.70 17.49 -8.69
C LEU A 252 -5.10 18.06 -8.92
N PHE A 253 -5.68 18.67 -7.88
CA PHE A 253 -6.98 19.32 -7.98
C PHE A 253 -6.91 20.58 -8.87
N GLU A 254 -5.81 21.33 -8.81
CA GLU A 254 -5.56 22.49 -9.66
C GLU A 254 -5.48 22.12 -11.16
N LEU A 255 -5.05 20.91 -11.49
CA LEU A 255 -5.11 20.37 -12.86
C LEU A 255 -6.58 20.23 -13.34
N SER A 256 -7.50 19.96 -12.42
CA SER A 256 -8.95 19.80 -12.67
C SER A 256 -9.71 21.13 -12.74
N LEU A 257 -9.22 22.17 -12.05
CA LEU A 257 -9.91 23.47 -11.91
C LEU A 257 -9.90 24.35 -13.17
N LYS A 258 -9.01 24.10 -14.13
CA LYS A 258 -8.88 24.92 -15.35
C LYS A 258 -10.08 24.81 -16.32
N SER A 259 -11.12 24.05 -15.95
CA SER A 259 -12.32 23.74 -16.76
C SER A 259 -13.64 24.36 -16.26
N ALA A 260 -13.75 24.74 -14.98
CA ALA A 260 -15.03 25.16 -14.40
C ALA A 260 -14.88 26.17 -13.26
N SER A 261 -15.92 26.98 -13.02
CA SER A 261 -16.08 27.93 -11.88
C SER A 261 -15.31 27.49 -10.61
N PRO A 262 -14.13 28.08 -10.34
CA PRO A 262 -13.19 27.57 -9.33
C PRO A 262 -13.70 27.67 -7.89
N GLY A 263 -14.62 28.60 -7.62
CA GLY A 263 -15.02 28.98 -6.27
C GLY A 263 -15.74 27.88 -5.48
N ASN A 264 -16.54 27.04 -6.14
CA ASN A 264 -17.44 26.10 -5.44
C ASN A 264 -16.86 24.70 -5.21
N LYS A 265 -15.83 24.27 -5.96
CA LYS A 265 -15.26 22.92 -5.81
C LYS A 265 -14.11 22.88 -4.80
N ALA A 266 -13.24 23.89 -4.77
CA ALA A 266 -12.14 23.97 -3.81
C ALA A 266 -12.65 24.03 -2.36
N ALA A 267 -13.74 24.76 -2.13
CA ALA A 267 -14.39 24.87 -0.82
C ALA A 267 -14.94 23.53 -0.30
N LYS A 268 -15.20 22.55 -1.17
CA LYS A 268 -15.70 21.21 -0.80
C LYS A 268 -14.59 20.22 -0.46
N LEU A 269 -13.34 20.50 -0.85
CA LEU A 269 -12.24 19.56 -0.72
C LEU A 269 -11.88 19.30 0.75
N LEU A 270 -11.66 20.36 1.53
CA LEU A 270 -11.27 20.24 2.94
C LEU A 270 -12.38 19.61 3.81
N PRO A 271 -13.68 19.99 3.68
CA PRO A 271 -14.76 19.28 4.37
C PRO A 271 -14.83 17.79 4.03
N ALA A 272 -14.65 17.41 2.76
CA ALA A 272 -14.66 16.00 2.36
C ALA A 272 -13.47 15.22 2.97
N LEU A 273 -12.28 15.82 2.99
CA LEU A 273 -11.10 15.24 3.64
C LEU A 273 -11.30 15.06 5.15
N ARG A 274 -11.96 16.00 5.83
CA ARG A 274 -12.29 15.87 7.26
C ARG A 274 -13.16 14.65 7.54
N VAL A 275 -14.13 14.34 6.67
CA VAL A 275 -14.96 13.13 6.79
C VAL A 275 -14.11 11.87 6.65
N VAL A 276 -13.23 11.83 5.66
CA VAL A 276 -12.30 10.71 5.45
C VAL A 276 -11.38 10.53 6.66
N VAL A 277 -10.80 11.61 7.20
CA VAL A 277 -9.92 11.55 8.37
C VAL A 277 -10.66 11.06 9.61
N LYS A 278 -11.87 11.55 9.87
CA LYS A 278 -12.70 11.09 11.01
C LYS A 278 -12.95 9.59 10.97
N GLU A 279 -13.30 9.05 9.81
CA GLU A 279 -13.53 7.61 9.65
C GLU A 279 -12.23 6.80 9.80
N ALA A 280 -11.11 7.30 9.28
CA ALA A 280 -9.80 6.68 9.48
C ALA A 280 -9.38 6.66 10.96
N VAL A 281 -9.65 7.73 11.71
CA VAL A 281 -9.36 7.82 13.15
C VAL A 281 -10.19 6.81 13.95
N LEU A 282 -11.50 6.70 13.65
CA LEU A 282 -12.36 5.70 14.27
C LEU A 282 -11.85 4.27 14.02
N CYS A 283 -11.49 3.97 12.77
CA CYS A 283 -10.93 2.69 12.40
C CYS A 283 -9.60 2.40 13.11
N ALA A 284 -8.69 3.39 13.15
CA ALA A 284 -7.39 3.25 13.82
C ALA A 284 -7.56 2.98 15.32
N HIS A 285 -8.50 3.67 15.98
CA HIS A 285 -8.82 3.39 17.38
C HIS A 285 -9.34 1.97 17.59
N GLY A 286 -10.21 1.48 16.69
CA GLY A 286 -10.69 0.10 16.76
C GLY A 286 -9.58 -0.92 16.61
N MET A 287 -8.69 -0.72 15.64
CA MET A 287 -7.53 -1.59 15.40
C MET A 287 -6.59 -1.67 16.61
N ARG A 288 -6.39 -0.57 17.34
CA ARG A 288 -5.50 -0.53 18.51
C ARG A 288 -6.12 -1.14 19.77
N ARG A 289 -7.45 -1.29 19.83
CA ARG A 289 -8.19 -1.88 20.95
C ARG A 289 -8.59 -3.34 20.71
N ALA A 290 -8.36 -3.86 19.52
CA ALA A 290 -8.62 -5.27 19.21
C ALA A 290 -7.53 -6.19 19.81
N ASP A 291 -7.92 -7.42 20.16
CA ASP A 291 -7.00 -8.47 20.61
C ASP A 291 -6.27 -9.18 19.45
N VAL A 292 -6.06 -8.46 18.36
CA VAL A 292 -5.34 -8.93 17.17
C VAL A 292 -4.31 -7.90 16.75
N ALA A 293 -3.21 -8.37 16.20
CA ALA A 293 -2.20 -7.50 15.60
C ALA A 293 -2.53 -7.29 14.13
N PHE A 294 -2.58 -6.03 13.69
CA PHE A 294 -2.81 -5.68 12.29
C PHE A 294 -1.51 -5.27 11.62
N GLU A 295 -1.28 -5.75 10.40
CA GLU A 295 -0.14 -5.36 9.58
C GLU A 295 -0.60 -4.95 8.19
N TRP A 296 -0.06 -3.81 7.73
CA TRP A 296 -0.28 -3.35 6.37
C TRP A 296 0.60 -4.14 5.41
N THR A 297 -0.02 -4.80 4.43
CA THR A 297 0.73 -5.58 3.44
C THR A 297 1.36 -4.67 2.41
N ASN A 298 2.59 -5.00 2.01
CA ASN A 298 3.25 -4.32 0.90
C ASN A 298 2.81 -4.95 -0.43
N ALA A 299 2.14 -4.19 -1.29
CA ALA A 299 2.13 -4.47 -2.71
C ALA A 299 3.40 -3.88 -3.33
N PHE A 300 4.05 -4.63 -4.20
CA PHE A 300 5.31 -4.20 -4.82
C PHE A 300 5.06 -3.80 -6.27
N LYS A 301 5.53 -2.59 -6.62
CA LYS A 301 5.59 -2.17 -8.02
C LYS A 301 6.51 -3.10 -8.80
N GLU A 302 6.24 -3.25 -10.09
CA GLU A 302 6.97 -4.13 -11.00
C GLU A 302 6.71 -5.63 -10.77
N PHE A 303 5.80 -6.03 -9.88
CA PHE A 303 5.42 -7.43 -9.70
C PHE A 303 4.25 -7.83 -10.60
N GLU A 304 4.15 -9.12 -10.88
CA GLU A 304 2.96 -9.70 -11.51
C GLU A 304 1.79 -9.65 -10.52
N PHE A 305 0.62 -9.25 -11.02
CA PHE A 305 -0.61 -9.16 -10.25
C PHE A 305 -0.99 -10.49 -9.62
N ASN A 306 -1.24 -10.49 -8.30
CA ASN A 306 -1.69 -11.66 -7.57
C ASN A 306 -3.15 -11.52 -7.11
N PRO A 307 -4.14 -12.13 -7.80
CA PRO A 307 -5.56 -11.96 -7.47
C PRO A 307 -5.95 -12.52 -6.09
N LYS A 308 -5.12 -13.34 -5.44
CA LYS A 308 -5.36 -13.78 -4.06
C LYS A 308 -5.23 -12.62 -3.06
N HIS A 309 -4.25 -11.74 -3.27
CA HIS A 309 -3.90 -10.69 -2.31
C HIS A 309 -4.19 -9.28 -2.83
N GLU A 310 -4.52 -9.15 -4.12
CA GLU A 310 -4.68 -7.88 -4.80
C GLU A 310 -6.01 -7.77 -5.55
N GLU A 311 -6.50 -6.53 -5.65
CA GLU A 311 -7.64 -6.09 -6.44
C GLU A 311 -7.16 -5.11 -7.52
N CYS A 312 -7.69 -5.24 -8.73
CA CYS A 312 -7.34 -4.36 -9.84
C CYS A 312 -8.26 -3.12 -9.86
N PHE A 313 -7.69 -1.93 -9.69
CA PHE A 313 -8.42 -0.66 -9.74
C PHE A 313 -9.01 -0.40 -11.13
N ASN A 314 -8.23 -0.66 -12.20
CA ASN A 314 -8.60 -0.44 -13.59
C ASN A 314 -9.01 -1.76 -14.29
N LEU A 315 -9.76 -2.62 -13.61
CA LEU A 315 -10.13 -3.95 -14.14
C LEU A 315 -10.86 -3.87 -15.49
N GLY A 316 -11.77 -2.90 -15.66
CA GLY A 316 -12.49 -2.71 -16.92
C GLY A 316 -11.54 -2.46 -18.09
N GLU A 317 -10.62 -1.50 -17.93
CA GLU A 317 -9.59 -1.18 -18.92
C GLU A 317 -8.67 -2.39 -19.22
N MET A 318 -8.26 -3.13 -18.18
CA MET A 318 -7.43 -4.32 -18.35
C MET A 318 -8.13 -5.41 -19.15
N LEU A 319 -9.44 -5.59 -18.95
CA LEU A 319 -10.24 -6.55 -19.73
C LEU A 319 -10.43 -6.08 -21.18
N GLU A 320 -10.74 -4.81 -21.39
CA GLU A 320 -10.94 -4.22 -22.73
C GLU A 320 -9.67 -4.27 -23.57
N THR A 321 -8.53 -3.97 -22.96
CA THR A 321 -7.22 -3.91 -23.62
C THR A 321 -6.48 -5.24 -23.60
N SER A 322 -7.15 -6.33 -23.19
CA SER A 322 -6.54 -7.65 -23.01
C SER A 322 -5.84 -8.15 -24.28
N PRO A 323 -4.57 -8.57 -24.19
CA PRO A 323 -3.86 -9.17 -25.31
C PRO A 323 -4.31 -10.61 -25.58
N TYR A 324 -5.22 -11.15 -24.77
CA TYR A 324 -5.76 -12.50 -24.92
C TYR A 324 -7.07 -12.49 -25.71
N ALA A 325 -7.29 -13.55 -26.48
CA ALA A 325 -8.55 -13.89 -27.11
C ALA A 325 -8.97 -15.29 -26.67
N ARG A 326 -10.28 -15.57 -26.64
CA ARG A 326 -10.73 -16.95 -26.44
C ARG A 326 -10.48 -17.74 -27.72
N ASN A 327 -9.81 -18.88 -27.61
CA ASN A 327 -9.67 -19.84 -28.70
C ASN A 327 -10.98 -20.64 -28.88
N ALA A 328 -10.99 -21.53 -29.87
CA ALA A 328 -12.15 -22.39 -30.17
C ALA A 328 -12.59 -23.26 -28.98
N ASP A 329 -11.65 -23.63 -28.10
CA ASP A 329 -11.87 -24.44 -26.90
C ASP A 329 -12.31 -23.61 -25.68
N GLY A 330 -12.45 -22.28 -25.84
CA GLY A 330 -12.83 -21.35 -24.77
C GLY A 330 -11.69 -20.94 -23.83
N HIS A 331 -10.47 -21.42 -24.05
CA HIS A 331 -9.27 -21.02 -23.33
C HIS A 331 -8.72 -19.68 -23.81
N ALA A 332 -8.12 -18.92 -22.89
CA ALA A 332 -7.43 -17.68 -23.23
C ALA A 332 -6.12 -18.01 -23.98
N ALA A 333 -5.99 -17.51 -25.20
CA ALA A 333 -4.79 -17.60 -26.02
C ALA A 333 -4.27 -16.20 -26.33
N LEU A 334 -2.95 -16.01 -26.23
CA LEU A 334 -2.32 -14.73 -26.53
C LEU A 334 -2.44 -14.42 -28.03
N LYS A 335 -2.84 -13.20 -28.38
CA LYS A 335 -2.88 -12.74 -29.78
C LYS A 335 -1.43 -12.66 -30.30
N SER A 336 -1.20 -13.15 -31.51
CA SER A 336 0.12 -13.08 -32.15
C SER A 336 0.63 -11.63 -32.21
N GLY A 337 1.89 -11.39 -31.84
CA GLY A 337 2.50 -10.06 -31.81
C GLY A 337 2.27 -9.27 -30.52
N GLN A 338 1.58 -9.85 -29.52
CA GLN A 338 1.33 -9.22 -28.21
C GLN A 338 2.19 -9.83 -27.08
N GLU A 339 3.29 -10.50 -27.41
CA GLU A 339 4.18 -11.17 -26.45
C GLU A 339 4.71 -10.21 -25.37
N HIS A 340 5.04 -8.98 -25.76
CA HIS A 340 5.48 -7.88 -24.88
C HIS A 340 4.42 -7.37 -23.90
N ARG A 341 3.17 -7.86 -23.98
CA ARG A 341 2.03 -7.46 -23.13
C ARG A 341 1.44 -8.62 -22.33
N ARG A 342 2.08 -9.79 -22.36
CA ARG A 342 1.52 -11.03 -21.80
C ARG A 342 1.28 -11.02 -20.28
N GLN A 343 1.93 -10.14 -19.51
CA GLN A 343 1.76 -10.09 -18.05
C GLN A 343 0.95 -8.87 -17.61
N SER A 344 0.15 -9.03 -16.57
CA SER A 344 -0.46 -7.93 -15.83
C SER A 344 0.51 -7.45 -14.75
N ILE A 345 1.11 -6.28 -14.97
CA ILE A 345 2.16 -5.72 -14.11
C ILE A 345 1.58 -4.64 -13.21
N VAL A 346 1.92 -4.70 -11.92
CA VAL A 346 1.61 -3.65 -10.95
C VAL A 346 2.43 -2.41 -11.24
N VAL A 347 1.76 -1.34 -11.68
CA VAL A 347 2.37 -0.03 -11.94
C VAL A 347 2.06 0.99 -10.88
N GLY A 348 1.10 0.72 -10.00
CA GLY A 348 0.76 1.61 -8.91
C GLY A 348 0.15 0.88 -7.74
N VAL A 349 0.47 1.32 -6.53
CA VAL A 349 -0.23 0.87 -5.31
C VAL A 349 -1.24 1.93 -4.92
N VAL A 350 -2.52 1.62 -5.08
CA VAL A 350 -3.63 2.55 -4.82
C VAL A 350 -4.10 2.46 -3.37
N SER A 351 -4.12 1.26 -2.80
CA SER A 351 -4.35 1.04 -1.37
C SER A 351 -3.49 -0.14 -0.93
N PRO A 352 -2.70 -0.04 0.14
CA PRO A 352 -2.14 -1.23 0.76
C PRO A 352 -3.28 -2.12 1.27
N GLY A 353 -3.04 -3.43 1.27
CA GLY A 353 -3.87 -4.40 1.96
C GLY A 353 -3.60 -4.40 3.46
N LEU A 354 -4.42 -5.13 4.19
CA LEU A 354 -4.31 -5.31 5.62
C LEU A 354 -4.54 -6.77 5.96
N VAL A 355 -3.68 -7.29 6.83
CA VAL A 355 -3.80 -8.63 7.40
C VAL A 355 -3.87 -8.51 8.91
N SER A 356 -4.46 -9.52 9.55
CA SER A 356 -4.47 -9.68 10.99
C SER A 356 -3.77 -10.97 11.40
N TYR A 357 -3.19 -10.90 12.59
CA TYR A 357 -2.57 -12.00 13.27
C TYR A 357 -3.17 -12.14 14.66
N ARG A 358 -3.49 -13.38 15.05
CA ARG A 358 -3.91 -13.73 16.41
C ARG A 358 -3.04 -14.87 16.92
N LEU A 359 -2.75 -14.85 18.21
CA LEU A 359 -2.16 -15.97 18.92
C LEU A 359 -3.11 -16.38 20.05
N ASP A 360 -3.72 -17.56 19.89
CA ASP A 360 -4.70 -18.13 20.83
C ASP A 360 -4.02 -18.74 22.06
N VAL A 361 -2.71 -19.01 21.97
CA VAL A 361 -1.91 -19.45 23.11
C VAL A 361 -1.59 -18.25 24.01
N PRO A 362 -1.84 -18.34 25.33
CA PRO A 362 -1.40 -17.31 26.27
C PRO A 362 0.14 -17.29 26.32
N LEU A 363 0.73 -16.14 25.98
CA LEU A 363 2.12 -15.82 26.28
C LEU A 363 2.21 -15.20 27.68
N ASP A 364 3.28 -15.51 28.41
CA ASP A 364 3.62 -14.77 29.62
C ASP A 364 3.88 -13.31 29.27
N ASP A 365 3.46 -12.40 30.15
CA ASP A 365 3.53 -10.96 29.89
C ASP A 365 4.99 -10.46 29.78
N ASP A 366 5.99 -11.25 30.22
CA ASP A 366 7.41 -10.89 30.22
C ASP A 366 8.26 -11.67 29.19
N VAL A 367 7.62 -12.28 28.18
CA VAL A 367 8.35 -12.93 27.08
C VAL A 367 9.11 -11.86 26.29
N GLU A 368 10.41 -11.77 26.54
CA GLU A 368 11.36 -11.00 25.76
C GLU A 368 11.59 -11.65 24.39
N MET A 369 11.93 -10.83 23.41
CA MET A 369 12.50 -11.30 22.14
C MET A 369 13.75 -12.12 22.44
N THR A 370 13.70 -13.44 22.29
CA THR A 370 14.93 -14.23 22.21
C THR A 370 15.62 -13.87 20.89
N ASP A 371 16.92 -13.56 20.95
CA ASP A 371 17.79 -13.17 19.81
C ASP A 371 17.86 -14.19 18.65
N THR A 372 17.04 -15.24 18.68
CA THR A 372 16.87 -16.19 17.60
C THR A 372 16.05 -15.57 16.48
N ALA A 373 16.74 -14.97 15.50
CA ALA A 373 16.51 -15.04 14.04
C ALA A 373 15.09 -14.95 13.40
N ASP A 374 14.01 -14.83 14.17
CA ASP A 374 12.63 -15.14 13.77
C ASP A 374 11.70 -13.94 13.74
N GLU A 375 12.18 -12.72 14.05
CA GLU A 375 11.47 -11.52 13.59
C GLU A 375 11.42 -11.49 12.05
N GLY A 376 12.45 -12.08 11.43
CA GLY A 376 12.45 -12.51 10.04
C GLY A 376 11.32 -13.48 9.77
N ALA A 377 11.25 -14.65 10.41
CA ALA A 377 10.28 -15.70 10.06
C ALA A 377 8.81 -15.41 10.43
N LEU A 378 8.54 -14.60 11.46
CA LEU A 378 7.21 -14.30 12.00
C LEU A 378 6.69 -12.88 11.68
N GLY A 379 7.54 -11.99 11.13
CA GLY A 379 7.09 -10.72 10.58
C GLY A 379 6.15 -10.94 9.39
N GLY A 380 5.05 -10.20 9.30
CA GLY A 380 4.01 -10.46 8.31
C GLY A 380 4.46 -10.36 6.86
N THR A 381 5.43 -9.49 6.57
CA THR A 381 6.12 -9.47 5.27
C THR A 381 6.80 -10.78 4.89
N THR A 382 7.28 -11.56 5.86
CA THR A 382 8.00 -12.82 5.61
C THR A 382 7.08 -14.02 5.67
N VAL A 383 5.99 -13.96 6.45
CA VAL A 383 4.89 -14.95 6.38
C VAL A 383 4.19 -14.85 5.02
N LEU A 384 3.99 -13.65 4.48
CA LEU A 384 3.46 -13.43 3.13
C LEU A 384 4.43 -13.88 2.03
N LYS A 385 5.73 -13.55 2.15
CA LYS A 385 6.75 -14.05 1.21
C LYS A 385 6.90 -15.57 1.28
N ALA A 386 6.84 -16.15 2.48
CA ALA A 386 6.81 -17.57 2.65
C ALA A 386 5.58 -18.14 1.94
N ALA A 387 4.37 -17.64 2.22
CA ALA A 387 3.09 -18.11 1.65
C ALA A 387 3.02 -18.12 0.11
N ASP A 388 3.67 -17.16 -0.56
CA ASP A 388 3.55 -16.99 -2.01
C ASP A 388 4.64 -17.73 -2.82
N GLU A 389 5.81 -18.08 -2.25
CA GLU A 389 6.96 -18.50 -3.07
C GLU A 389 7.14 -20.02 -3.26
N HIS A 390 6.55 -20.92 -2.45
CA HIS A 390 6.73 -22.38 -2.62
C HIS A 390 5.53 -23.24 -2.14
N ALA A 391 5.62 -24.58 -2.24
CA ALA A 391 4.65 -25.54 -1.66
C ALA A 391 4.89 -25.84 -0.15
N GLU A 392 6.11 -25.59 0.36
CA GLU A 392 6.47 -25.64 1.78
C GLU A 392 5.75 -24.66 2.76
N PRO A 393 5.35 -23.44 2.40
CA PRO A 393 4.75 -22.49 3.33
C PRO A 393 3.33 -22.82 3.78
N MET A 394 2.54 -23.58 3.01
CA MET A 394 1.25 -24.07 3.52
C MET A 394 1.45 -25.07 4.66
N ALA A 395 2.55 -25.84 4.63
CA ALA A 395 2.94 -26.70 5.74
C ALA A 395 3.40 -25.88 6.95
N ARG A 396 4.16 -24.78 6.74
CA ARG A 396 4.51 -23.84 7.83
C ARG A 396 3.30 -23.12 8.40
N LEU A 397 2.36 -22.68 7.58
CA LEU A 397 1.09 -22.09 8.04
C LEU A 397 0.26 -23.11 8.84
N ALA A 398 0.25 -24.37 8.43
CA ALA A 398 -0.39 -25.44 9.20
C ALA A 398 0.34 -25.69 10.53
N GLU A 399 1.67 -25.65 10.55
CA GLU A 399 2.49 -25.76 11.76
C GLU A 399 2.27 -24.58 12.71
N PHE A 400 2.27 -23.34 12.22
CA PHE A 400 1.95 -22.15 12.99
C PHE A 400 0.50 -22.20 13.50
N SER A 401 -0.44 -22.65 12.69
CA SER A 401 -1.83 -22.85 13.13
C SER A 401 -1.95 -23.91 14.22
N ALA A 402 -1.13 -24.96 14.18
CA ALA A 402 -1.06 -25.95 15.26
C ALA A 402 -0.47 -25.36 16.55
N GLN A 403 0.34 -24.30 16.45
CA GLN A 403 0.85 -23.50 17.56
C GLN A 403 -0.13 -22.38 17.99
N GLY A 404 -1.36 -22.38 17.46
CA GLY A 404 -2.41 -21.40 17.80
C GLY A 404 -2.25 -20.03 17.15
N PHE A 405 -1.40 -19.91 16.12
CA PHE A 405 -1.25 -18.70 15.33
C PHE A 405 -2.25 -18.68 14.18
N HIS A 406 -3.08 -17.64 14.11
CA HIS A 406 -4.08 -17.46 13.07
C HIS A 406 -3.76 -16.23 12.23
N TYR A 407 -3.85 -16.42 10.91
CA TYR A 407 -3.64 -15.38 9.90
C TYR A 407 -4.93 -15.17 9.11
N ARG A 408 -5.27 -13.90 8.86
CA ARG A 408 -6.43 -13.54 8.02
C ARG A 408 -6.14 -12.32 7.17
N VAL A 409 -6.54 -12.38 5.90
CA VAL A 409 -6.62 -11.19 5.04
C VAL A 409 -7.87 -10.41 5.42
N ILE A 410 -7.67 -9.21 5.97
CA ILE A 410 -8.76 -8.29 6.32
C ILE A 410 -9.19 -7.50 5.10
N MET A 411 -8.22 -7.07 4.29
CA MET A 411 -8.47 -6.24 3.12
C MET A 411 -7.36 -6.48 2.09
N LYS A 412 -7.72 -6.75 0.84
CA LYS A 412 -6.73 -6.91 -0.25
C LYS A 412 -6.08 -5.57 -0.60
N SER A 413 -4.85 -5.62 -1.10
CA SER A 413 -4.24 -4.44 -1.72
C SER A 413 -5.03 -4.04 -2.97
N VAL A 414 -5.14 -2.77 -3.27
CA VAL A 414 -5.68 -2.28 -4.54
C VAL A 414 -4.53 -1.74 -5.35
N VAL A 415 -4.40 -2.22 -6.58
CA VAL A 415 -3.29 -1.90 -7.47
C VAL A 415 -3.79 -1.39 -8.81
N LEU A 416 -3.00 -0.49 -9.41
CA LEU A 416 -3.16 -0.08 -10.78
C LEU A 416 -2.29 -0.98 -11.65
N LEU A 417 -2.88 -1.54 -12.70
CA LEU A 417 -2.20 -2.51 -13.56
C LEU A 417 -1.98 -1.95 -14.96
N ARG A 418 -1.00 -2.51 -15.65
CA ARG A 418 -0.88 -2.44 -17.11
C ARG A 418 -0.54 -3.80 -17.68
N TRP A 419 -0.86 -4.01 -18.95
CA TRP A 419 -0.28 -5.10 -19.72
C TRP A 419 1.18 -4.78 -20.09
N GLY A 420 2.08 -5.72 -19.88
CA GLY A 420 3.50 -5.54 -20.16
C GLY A 420 4.33 -6.81 -19.89
N GLU A 421 5.62 -6.59 -19.69
CA GLU A 421 6.55 -7.59 -19.17
C GLU A 421 7.15 -7.09 -17.86
N GLN A 422 7.39 -8.03 -16.96
CA GLN A 422 8.02 -7.77 -15.68
C GLN A 422 9.46 -7.28 -15.87
N SER A 423 9.88 -6.29 -15.09
CA SER A 423 11.27 -5.82 -15.13
C SER A 423 12.23 -6.96 -14.74
N LEU A 424 13.44 -6.98 -15.31
CA LEU A 424 14.48 -7.93 -14.91
C LEU A 424 14.74 -7.87 -13.39
N ARG A 425 14.67 -6.66 -12.81
CA ARG A 425 14.80 -6.43 -11.37
C ARG A 425 13.73 -7.17 -10.56
N ALA A 426 12.48 -7.11 -10.99
CA ALA A 426 11.41 -7.78 -10.27
C ALA A 426 11.37 -9.29 -10.54
N GLN A 427 11.76 -9.73 -11.74
CA GLN A 427 11.95 -11.17 -12.04
C GLN A 427 13.04 -11.80 -11.15
N LEU A 428 14.11 -11.06 -10.86
CA LEU A 428 15.27 -11.54 -10.09
C LEU A 428 15.31 -10.99 -8.65
N LEU A 429 14.19 -10.50 -8.12
CA LEU A 429 14.15 -10.06 -6.72
C LEU A 429 14.50 -11.23 -5.79
N GLY A 430 15.32 -10.97 -4.78
CA GLY A 430 15.81 -12.01 -3.86
C GLY A 430 16.96 -12.86 -4.41
N ARG A 431 17.35 -12.66 -5.67
CA ARG A 431 18.47 -13.36 -6.34
C ARG A 431 19.55 -12.38 -6.80
N PRO A 432 20.24 -11.71 -5.85
CA PRO A 432 21.17 -10.61 -6.18
C PRO A 432 22.33 -11.04 -7.08
N GLU A 433 22.81 -12.28 -6.93
CA GLU A 433 23.90 -12.83 -7.76
C GLU A 433 23.45 -13.10 -9.20
N GLU A 434 22.21 -13.56 -9.41
CA GLU A 434 21.63 -13.75 -10.75
C GLU A 434 21.35 -12.41 -11.41
N TYR A 435 20.80 -11.46 -10.64
CA TYR A 435 20.57 -10.09 -11.11
C TYR A 435 21.87 -9.42 -11.56
N LYS A 436 22.94 -9.55 -10.77
CA LYS A 436 24.25 -9.02 -11.13
C LYS A 436 24.80 -9.66 -12.41
N LYS A 437 24.72 -10.99 -12.56
CA LYS A 437 25.14 -11.69 -13.77
C LYS A 437 24.33 -11.27 -15.00
N ALA A 438 23.03 -11.02 -14.84
CA ALA A 438 22.17 -10.55 -15.93
C ALA A 438 22.59 -9.14 -16.40
N LEU A 439 22.91 -8.23 -15.47
CA LEU A 439 23.47 -6.92 -15.79
C LEU A 439 24.84 -7.02 -16.49
N GLU A 440 25.72 -7.91 -16.01
CA GLU A 440 27.03 -8.15 -16.64
C GLU A 440 26.92 -8.72 -18.07
N ARG A 441 25.81 -9.40 -18.39
CA ARG A 441 25.48 -9.89 -19.75
C ARG A 441 24.87 -8.81 -20.65
N GLY A 442 24.68 -7.60 -20.14
CA GLY A 442 24.05 -6.50 -20.89
C GLY A 442 22.55 -6.70 -21.10
N GLU A 443 21.89 -7.51 -20.26
CA GLU A 443 20.42 -7.58 -20.27
C GLU A 443 19.89 -6.21 -19.84
N GLU A 444 19.41 -5.47 -20.83
CA GLU A 444 19.15 -4.04 -20.74
C GLU A 444 18.11 -3.74 -19.66
N GLN A 445 18.51 -2.93 -18.68
CA GLN A 445 17.56 -2.24 -17.83
C GLN A 445 16.92 -1.16 -18.70
N LYS A 446 15.67 -1.36 -19.14
CA LYS A 446 14.85 -0.21 -19.56
C LYS A 446 14.66 0.65 -18.33
N ASP A 447 15.52 1.64 -18.15
CA ASP A 447 15.43 2.59 -17.05
C ASP A 447 14.07 3.26 -17.11
N VAL A 448 13.19 2.85 -16.20
CA VAL A 448 11.89 3.49 -16.04
C VAL A 448 12.16 4.83 -15.39
N LEU A 449 12.03 5.90 -16.18
CA LEU A 449 12.22 7.26 -15.69
C LEU A 449 11.20 7.56 -14.58
N GLY A 450 11.66 7.84 -13.37
CA GLY A 450 10.81 8.17 -12.24
C GLY A 450 10.26 9.58 -12.32
N LEU A 451 9.07 9.80 -11.77
CA LEU A 451 8.48 11.14 -11.69
C LEU A 451 9.33 12.09 -10.83
N TRP A 452 10.02 11.55 -9.82
CA TRP A 452 10.97 12.31 -8.99
C TRP A 452 12.18 12.76 -9.78
N ASP A 453 12.69 11.92 -10.69
CA ASP A 453 13.85 12.24 -11.52
C ASP A 453 13.53 13.41 -12.44
N LEU A 454 12.35 13.38 -13.09
CA LEU A 454 11.82 14.51 -13.89
C LEU A 454 11.70 15.81 -13.08
N PHE A 455 11.29 15.70 -11.81
CA PHE A 455 11.20 16.87 -10.93
C PHE A 455 12.57 17.43 -10.57
N VAL A 456 13.53 16.56 -10.22
CA VAL A 456 14.90 16.98 -9.89
C VAL A 456 15.59 17.59 -11.09
N GLU A 457 15.49 16.99 -12.28
CA GLU A 457 16.05 17.52 -13.53
C GLU A 457 15.57 18.96 -13.75
N ARG A 458 14.26 19.20 -13.65
CA ARG A 458 13.66 20.52 -13.85
C ARG A 458 14.13 21.59 -12.85
N HIS A 459 14.36 21.22 -11.59
CA HIS A 459 14.71 22.17 -10.52
C HIS A 459 16.20 22.24 -10.19
N SER A 460 17.03 21.35 -10.77
CA SER A 460 18.48 21.32 -10.53
C SER A 460 19.30 22.16 -11.50
N GLY A 461 18.67 22.72 -12.54
CA GLY A 461 19.33 23.59 -13.53
C GLY A 461 20.40 22.90 -14.38
N LYS A 462 20.48 21.57 -14.33
CA LYS A 462 21.35 20.75 -15.19
C LYS A 462 20.54 20.29 -16.40
N THR A 463 20.61 21.06 -17.49
CA THR A 463 20.27 20.60 -18.84
C THR A 463 21.55 20.34 -19.60
#